data_AF-A0A7S1D6I8-F1
#
_entry.id   AF-A0A7S1D6I8-F1
#
_cell.length_a   1.000
_cell.length_b   1.000
_cell.length_c   1.000
_cell.angle_alpha   90.00
_cell.angle_beta   90.00
_cell.angle_gamma   90.00
#
_symmetry.space_group_name_H-M   'P 1'
#
loop_
_entity.id
_entity.type
_entity.pdbx_description
1 polymer ?
#
loop_
_entity_poly.entity_id
_entity_poly.type
_entity_poly.pdbx_seq_one_letter_code
_entity_poly.pdbx_strand_id
1 'polypeptide(L)'
;RHLLAENGNVQRALERLKKTIEYRVNAKIDDIRICFDTSNDEYDQLASYREGLLPHLQSGKVFCRGHDRQNHTILTVLPRNEMTHSGWTEQWFTPSYCAYSLERAIACNELLDGSDGKVLVAFDYTGWQLRNAPPIPTTRQFLSILQSHYPEQIHAVYLVNTPRIFRIFWRLIKPFVKTPVTFVNGPTECQEAFEPIVDVRQAQPFMLPDAQLGTPIDIDCYLTQIPFNQAYI
;
A
#
# COMPACT_ATOMS: atom_id res chain seq x y z
N ARG A 1 -13.43 4.79 12.71
CA ARG A 1 -13.42 4.50 11.26
C ARG A 1 -14.68 3.77 10.78
N HIS A 2 -14.99 2.56 11.25
CA HIS A 2 -16.22 1.85 10.84
C HIS A 2 -17.52 2.65 11.03
N LEU A 3 -17.65 3.42 12.12
CA LEU A 3 -18.81 4.28 12.33
C LEU A 3 -18.93 5.40 11.28
N LEU A 4 -17.81 6.01 10.89
CA LEU A 4 -17.79 7.04 9.85
C LEU A 4 -18.16 6.45 8.48
N ALA A 5 -17.59 5.30 8.13
CA ALA A 5 -17.86 4.62 6.86
C ALA A 5 -19.34 4.19 6.71
N GLU A 6 -20.01 3.92 7.82
CA GLU A 6 -21.43 3.56 7.87
C GLU A 6 -22.33 4.77 8.21
N ASN A 7 -21.82 6.01 8.05
CA ASN A 7 -22.55 7.27 8.24
C ASN A 7 -23.26 7.38 9.60
N GLY A 8 -22.60 6.94 10.68
CA GLY A 8 -23.15 6.96 12.03
C GLY A 8 -24.09 5.79 12.36
N ASN A 9 -24.32 4.86 11.43
CA ASN A 9 -25.15 3.68 11.70
C ASN A 9 -24.38 2.67 12.59
N VAL A 10 -24.69 2.70 13.88
CA VAL A 10 -24.01 1.88 14.90
C VAL A 10 -24.15 0.39 14.64
N GLN A 11 -25.34 -0.09 14.25
CA GLN A 11 -25.57 -1.52 14.03
C GLN A 11 -24.72 -2.05 12.86
N ARG A 12 -24.75 -1.35 11.72
CA ARG A 12 -23.94 -1.72 10.55
C ARG A 12 -22.45 -1.60 10.85
N ALA A 13 -22.03 -0.55 11.56
CA ALA A 13 -20.64 -0.37 11.97
C ALA A 13 -20.14 -1.51 12.85
N LEU A 14 -20.96 -1.97 13.81
CA LEU A 14 -20.64 -3.10 14.68
C LEU A 14 -20.55 -4.42 13.89
N GLU A 15 -21.48 -4.67 12.97
CA GLU A 15 -21.44 -5.85 12.09
C GLU A 15 -20.18 -5.85 11.21
N ARG A 16 -19.79 -4.70 10.66
CA ARG A 16 -18.56 -4.55 9.88
C ARG A 16 -17.29 -4.74 10.71
N LEU A 17 -17.29 -4.22 11.94
CA LEU A 17 -16.16 -4.39 12.85
C LEU A 17 -15.96 -5.88 13.18
N LYS A 18 -17.04 -6.61 13.50
CA LYS A 18 -16.99 -8.06 13.76
C LYS A 18 -16.41 -8.84 12.58
N LYS A 19 -16.91 -8.57 11.36
CA LYS A 19 -16.36 -9.18 10.12
C LYS A 19 -14.88 -8.84 9.89
N THR A 20 -14.44 -7.67 10.33
CA THR A 20 -13.03 -7.27 10.22
C THR A 20 -12.16 -8.00 11.23
N ILE A 21 -12.64 -8.20 12.46
CA ILE A 21 -11.95 -9.04 13.45
C ILE A 21 -11.83 -10.48 12.93
N GLU A 22 -12.92 -11.06 12.41
CA GLU A 22 -12.90 -12.40 11.79
C GLU A 22 -11.92 -12.47 10.62
N TYR A 23 -11.92 -11.47 9.74
CA TYR A 23 -10.95 -11.37 8.64
C TYR A 23 -9.51 -11.35 9.16
N ARG A 24 -9.19 -10.53 10.18
CA ARG A 24 -7.83 -10.45 10.73
C ARG A 24 -7.34 -11.80 11.27
N VAL A 25 -8.21 -12.52 11.97
CA VAL A 25 -7.91 -13.86 12.51
C VAL A 25 -7.70 -14.88 11.38
N ASN A 26 -8.60 -14.89 10.39
CA ASN A 26 -8.54 -15.84 9.27
C ASN A 26 -7.37 -15.56 8.33
N ALA A 27 -7.07 -14.29 8.08
CA ALA A 27 -5.99 -13.84 7.22
C ALA A 27 -4.65 -13.70 7.93
N LYS A 28 -4.59 -13.99 9.24
CA LYS A 28 -3.36 -14.02 10.04
C LYS A 28 -2.59 -12.70 9.96
N ILE A 29 -3.33 -11.59 10.03
CA ILE A 29 -2.77 -10.26 9.83
C ILE A 29 -1.70 -9.94 10.88
N ASP A 30 -1.92 -10.33 12.14
CA ASP A 30 -0.96 -10.05 13.21
C ASP A 30 0.34 -10.86 13.02
N ASP A 31 0.23 -12.13 12.59
CA ASP A 31 1.39 -12.96 12.24
C ASP A 31 2.18 -12.36 11.06
N ILE A 32 1.47 -11.90 10.02
CA ILE A 32 2.06 -11.24 8.86
C ILE A 32 2.82 -9.98 9.27
N ARG A 33 2.33 -9.20 10.24
CA ARG A 33 3.01 -7.98 10.72
C ARG A 33 4.37 -8.28 11.37
N ILE A 34 4.50 -9.43 12.03
CA ILE A 34 5.71 -9.80 12.80
C ILE A 34 6.60 -10.83 12.09
N CYS A 35 6.18 -11.41 10.96
CA CYS A 35 6.89 -12.54 10.35
C CYS A 35 8.33 -12.24 9.90
N PHE A 36 8.73 -10.97 9.75
CA PHE A 36 10.11 -10.57 9.44
C PHE A 36 10.93 -10.15 10.66
N ASP A 37 10.32 -10.06 11.84
CA ASP A 37 11.04 -9.88 13.10
C ASP A 37 11.64 -11.21 13.53
N THR A 38 12.94 -11.37 13.31
CA THR A 38 13.71 -12.59 13.64
C THR A 38 14.25 -12.58 15.07
N SER A 39 13.97 -11.52 15.84
CA SER A 39 14.44 -11.45 17.24
C SER A 39 13.83 -12.52 18.14
N ASN A 40 12.70 -13.11 17.71
CA ASN A 40 11.98 -14.18 18.40
C ASN A 40 11.68 -15.35 17.43
N ASP A 41 12.71 -15.97 16.85
CA ASP A 41 12.63 -17.13 15.93
C ASP A 41 12.10 -18.44 16.59
N GLU A 42 11.19 -18.36 17.57
CA GLU A 42 10.60 -19.51 18.26
C GLU A 42 9.47 -20.22 17.47
N TYR A 43 9.04 -19.72 16.30
CA TYR A 43 7.82 -20.20 15.64
C TYR A 43 8.00 -20.57 14.15
N ASP A 44 8.02 -21.88 13.86
CA ASP A 44 8.01 -22.46 12.49
C ASP A 44 6.92 -21.87 11.58
N GLN A 45 5.79 -21.46 12.16
CA GLN A 45 4.66 -20.89 11.41
C GLN A 45 4.98 -19.52 10.80
N LEU A 46 5.76 -18.68 11.48
CA LEU A 46 6.15 -17.36 10.97
C LEU A 46 7.11 -17.47 9.78
N ALA A 47 7.97 -18.50 9.78
CA ALA A 47 8.86 -18.79 8.67
C ALA A 47 8.08 -19.10 7.38
N SER A 48 6.99 -19.88 7.46
CA SER A 48 6.15 -20.16 6.28
C SER A 48 5.48 -18.89 5.71
N TYR A 49 5.01 -17.97 6.56
CA TYR A 49 4.48 -16.68 6.08
C TYR A 49 5.57 -15.82 5.43
N ARG A 50 6.75 -15.77 6.05
CA ARG A 50 7.92 -15.07 5.51
C ARG A 50 8.27 -15.60 4.12
N GLU A 51 8.45 -16.90 3.98
CA GLU A 51 8.79 -17.57 2.72
C GLU A 51 7.77 -17.30 1.61
N GLY A 52 6.47 -17.31 1.95
CA GLY A 52 5.42 -17.05 0.97
C GLY A 52 5.28 -15.58 0.56
N LEU A 53 5.56 -14.64 1.48
CA LEU A 53 5.48 -13.20 1.21
C LEU A 53 6.75 -12.65 0.54
N LEU A 54 7.90 -13.24 0.84
CA LEU A 54 9.21 -12.72 0.44
C LEU A 54 9.34 -12.51 -1.08
N PRO A 55 8.94 -13.43 -1.98
CA PRO A 55 9.03 -13.21 -3.43
C PRO A 55 8.22 -11.99 -3.90
N HIS A 56 7.07 -11.73 -3.27
CA HIS A 56 6.24 -10.58 -3.59
C HIS A 56 6.85 -9.27 -3.06
N LEU A 57 7.41 -9.29 -1.85
CA LEU A 57 8.05 -8.12 -1.23
C LEU A 57 9.38 -7.76 -1.90
N GLN A 58 10.19 -8.76 -2.26
CA GLN A 58 11.48 -8.62 -2.96
C GLN A 58 11.36 -7.96 -4.33
N SER A 59 10.17 -7.98 -4.94
CA SER A 59 9.91 -7.21 -6.17
C SER A 59 10.13 -5.70 -5.99
N GLY A 60 10.12 -5.19 -4.75
CA GLY A 60 10.18 -3.76 -4.45
C GLY A 60 8.99 -2.99 -5.04
N LYS A 61 7.90 -3.68 -5.38
CA LYS A 61 6.71 -3.08 -5.99
C LYS A 61 5.99 -2.16 -5.02
N VAL A 62 5.95 -2.45 -3.72
CA VAL A 62 5.24 -1.64 -2.72
C VAL A 62 6.13 -1.44 -1.50
N PHE A 63 6.24 -0.21 -1.02
CA PHE A 63 7.01 0.14 0.17
C PHE A 63 6.52 1.45 0.79
N CYS A 64 6.79 1.64 2.08
CA CYS A 64 6.50 2.87 2.82
C CYS A 64 7.73 3.76 2.85
N ARG A 65 7.62 4.99 2.34
CA ARG A 65 8.76 5.93 2.29
C ARG A 65 8.30 7.37 2.28
N GLY A 66 8.68 8.10 3.32
CA GLY A 66 8.32 9.49 3.54
C GLY A 66 6.88 9.69 4.05
N HIS A 67 6.60 10.94 4.44
CA HIS A 67 5.31 11.40 4.93
C HIS A 67 4.90 12.69 4.23
N ASP A 68 3.61 12.88 4.07
CA ASP A 68 3.07 14.17 3.67
C ASP A 68 3.08 15.16 4.86
N ARG A 69 2.70 16.42 4.61
CA ARG A 69 2.66 17.48 5.63
C ARG A 69 1.58 17.28 6.70
N GLN A 70 0.68 16.31 6.51
CA GLN A 70 -0.37 15.94 7.46
C GLN A 70 -0.04 14.65 8.21
N ASN A 71 1.20 14.17 8.12
CA ASN A 71 1.66 12.93 8.74
C ASN A 71 0.93 11.69 8.23
N HIS A 72 0.52 11.68 6.96
CA HIS A 72 0.13 10.47 6.24
C HIS A 72 1.37 9.81 5.67
N THR A 73 1.64 8.58 6.08
CA THR A 73 2.66 7.73 5.47
C THR A 73 2.39 7.60 3.97
N ILE A 74 3.44 7.79 3.18
CA ILE A 74 3.39 7.62 1.72
C ILE A 74 3.66 6.14 1.40
N LEU A 75 2.61 5.43 1.02
CA LEU A 75 2.70 4.08 0.46
C LEU A 75 2.96 4.18 -1.03
N THR A 76 4.17 3.85 -1.43
CA THR A 76 4.61 3.93 -2.82
C THR A 76 4.38 2.62 -3.52
N VAL A 77 3.86 2.69 -4.73
CA VAL A 77 3.66 1.54 -5.59
C VAL A 77 4.38 1.78 -6.92
N LEU A 78 5.18 0.82 -7.35
CA LEU A 78 5.88 0.78 -8.62
C LEU A 78 5.29 -0.35 -9.49
N PRO A 79 4.16 -0.14 -10.20
CA PRO A 79 3.50 -1.19 -10.97
C PRO A 79 4.38 -1.89 -12.00
N ARG A 80 5.43 -1.23 -12.51
CA ARG A 80 6.42 -1.83 -13.43
C ARG A 80 7.12 -3.08 -12.86
N ASN A 81 7.14 -3.23 -11.53
CA ASN A 81 7.71 -4.37 -10.83
C ASN A 81 6.69 -5.50 -10.56
N GLU A 82 5.52 -5.48 -11.21
CA GLU A 82 4.53 -6.55 -11.07
C GLU A 82 5.09 -7.92 -11.48
N MET A 83 4.98 -8.88 -10.56
CA MET A 83 5.47 -10.25 -10.72
C MET A 83 4.35 -11.29 -10.84
N THR A 84 3.07 -10.90 -10.82
CA THR A 84 1.90 -11.82 -10.82
C THR A 84 1.82 -12.79 -12.01
N HIS A 85 2.63 -12.64 -13.05
CA HIS A 85 2.66 -13.53 -14.22
C HIS A 85 3.73 -14.63 -14.14
N SER A 86 4.54 -14.67 -13.07
CA SER A 86 5.66 -15.61 -12.94
C SER A 86 5.31 -17.01 -12.42
N GLY A 87 4.03 -17.38 -12.42
CA GLY A 87 3.60 -18.74 -12.09
C GLY A 87 3.52 -19.05 -10.59
N TRP A 88 3.57 -18.05 -9.71
CA TRP A 88 3.27 -18.22 -8.29
C TRP A 88 1.76 -18.45 -8.11
N THR A 89 1.40 -19.70 -7.88
CA THR A 89 0.06 -20.27 -8.07
C THR A 89 -0.88 -20.16 -6.87
N GLU A 90 -0.45 -19.57 -5.75
CA GLU A 90 -1.30 -19.51 -4.57
C GLU A 90 -2.08 -18.20 -4.46
N GLN A 91 -3.41 -18.33 -4.57
CA GLN A 91 -4.38 -17.23 -4.55
C GLN A 91 -4.34 -16.39 -3.26
N TRP A 92 -3.72 -16.89 -2.18
CA TRP A 92 -3.67 -16.24 -0.87
C TRP A 92 -2.53 -15.23 -0.71
N PHE A 93 -1.37 -15.40 -1.36
CA PHE A 93 -0.22 -14.53 -1.09
C PHE A 93 -0.35 -13.12 -1.66
N THR A 94 -1.04 -12.96 -2.80
CA THR A 94 -1.21 -11.62 -3.38
C THR A 94 -2.05 -10.69 -2.50
N PRO A 95 -3.23 -11.10 -1.98
CA PRO A 95 -3.93 -10.33 -0.96
C PRO A 95 -3.10 -10.08 0.32
N SER A 96 -2.37 -11.09 0.81
CA SER A 96 -1.59 -11.00 2.04
C SER A 96 -0.39 -10.04 1.93
N TYR A 97 0.30 -10.02 0.79
CA TYR A 97 1.35 -9.05 0.50
C TYR A 97 0.84 -7.60 0.48
N CYS A 98 -0.31 -7.37 -0.17
CA CYS A 98 -0.92 -6.05 -0.16
C CYS A 98 -1.38 -5.66 1.25
N ALA A 99 -1.89 -6.62 2.04
CA ALA A 99 -2.26 -6.41 3.43
C ALA A 99 -1.02 -6.07 4.29
N TYR A 100 0.09 -6.81 4.16
CA TYR A 100 1.37 -6.51 4.82
C TYR A 100 1.79 -5.06 4.58
N SER A 101 1.82 -4.65 3.31
CA SER A 101 2.27 -3.31 2.93
C SER A 101 1.37 -2.20 3.47
N LEU A 102 0.04 -2.42 3.46
CA LEU A 102 -0.93 -1.47 4.00
C LEU A 102 -0.88 -1.40 5.53
N GLU A 103 -0.81 -2.54 6.21
CA GLU A 103 -0.65 -2.62 7.67
C GLU A 103 0.62 -1.91 8.12
N ARG A 104 1.70 -2.04 7.33
CA ARG A 104 2.96 -1.34 7.57
C ARG A 104 2.79 0.17 7.45
N ALA A 105 2.15 0.65 6.39
CA ALA A 105 1.87 2.07 6.21
C ALA A 105 1.00 2.65 7.33
N ILE A 106 0.00 1.89 7.79
CA ILE A 106 -0.85 2.28 8.93
C ILE A 106 0.00 2.35 10.21
N ALA A 107 0.86 1.34 10.46
CA ALA A 107 1.71 1.31 11.64
C ALA A 107 2.72 2.48 11.68
N CYS A 108 3.23 2.90 10.52
CA CYS A 108 4.12 4.07 10.41
C CYS A 108 3.45 5.38 10.87
N ASN A 109 2.12 5.46 10.84
CA ASN A 109 1.39 6.62 11.35
C ASN A 109 1.22 6.58 12.88
N GLU A 110 1.27 5.41 13.52
CA GLU A 110 0.98 5.24 14.96
C GLU A 110 1.97 5.98 15.86
N LEU A 111 3.19 6.24 15.35
CA LEU A 111 4.24 6.96 16.05
C LEU A 111 4.26 8.47 15.76
N LEU A 112 3.39 8.98 14.90
CA LEU A 112 3.40 10.37 14.46
C LEU A 112 2.31 11.19 15.16
N ASP A 113 2.75 12.17 15.95
CA ASP A 113 1.86 13.13 16.59
C ASP A 113 1.02 13.88 15.56
N GLY A 114 -0.29 13.97 15.81
CA GLY A 114 -1.22 14.69 14.93
C GLY A 114 -1.64 13.94 13.66
N SER A 115 -1.18 12.69 13.44
CA SER A 115 -1.68 11.87 12.32
C SER A 115 -3.15 11.48 12.54
N ASP A 116 -3.97 11.58 11.49
CA ASP A 116 -5.32 10.99 11.48
C ASP A 116 -5.29 9.48 11.15
N GLY A 117 -4.08 8.90 11.07
CA GLY A 117 -3.78 7.49 10.80
C GLY A 117 -4.09 7.04 9.37
N LYS A 118 -4.40 7.95 8.44
CA LYS A 118 -4.63 7.60 7.02
C LYS A 118 -3.32 7.53 6.23
N VAL A 119 -3.39 6.86 5.08
CA VAL A 119 -2.27 6.61 4.18
C VAL A 119 -2.47 7.37 2.87
N LEU A 120 -1.42 8.01 2.36
CA LEU A 120 -1.37 8.54 0.99
C LEU A 120 -0.76 7.46 0.10
N VAL A 121 -1.44 7.06 -0.96
CA VAL A 121 -0.92 6.04 -1.90
C VAL A 121 -0.46 6.70 -3.19
N ALA A 122 0.80 6.53 -3.56
CA ALA A 122 1.37 7.09 -4.77
C ALA A 122 1.84 5.96 -5.71
N PHE A 123 1.19 5.84 -6.87
CA PHE A 123 1.55 4.90 -7.91
C PHE A 123 2.41 5.60 -8.96
N ASP A 124 3.64 5.14 -9.17
CA ASP A 124 4.50 5.59 -10.26
C ASP A 124 4.42 4.62 -11.45
N TYR A 125 3.63 4.96 -12.46
CA TYR A 125 3.46 4.18 -13.69
C TYR A 125 4.55 4.43 -14.73
N THR A 126 5.60 5.20 -14.41
CA THR A 126 6.75 5.34 -15.30
C THR A 126 7.32 3.96 -15.63
N GLY A 127 7.46 3.66 -16.93
CA GLY A 127 7.93 2.37 -17.43
C GLY A 127 6.92 1.20 -17.35
N TRP A 128 5.69 1.44 -16.88
CA TRP A 128 4.66 0.40 -16.84
C TRP A 128 4.18 0.00 -18.23
N GLN A 129 3.95 -1.31 -18.42
CA GLN A 129 3.44 -1.89 -19.66
C GLN A 129 2.21 -2.76 -19.36
N LEU A 130 1.42 -3.09 -20.38
CA LEU A 130 0.21 -3.90 -20.19
C LEU A 130 0.50 -5.29 -19.58
N ARG A 131 1.68 -5.87 -19.85
CA ARG A 131 2.12 -7.12 -19.19
C ARG A 131 2.28 -7.00 -17.67
N ASN A 132 2.43 -5.79 -17.15
CA ASN A 132 2.50 -5.52 -15.73
C ASN A 132 1.11 -5.28 -15.12
N ALA A 133 0.03 -5.39 -15.89
CA ALA A 133 -1.32 -5.30 -15.33
C ALA A 133 -1.60 -6.54 -14.49
N PRO A 134 -2.03 -6.40 -13.21
CA PRO A 134 -2.50 -7.53 -12.45
C PRO A 134 -3.82 -8.07 -13.06
N PRO A 135 -4.14 -9.35 -12.86
CA PRO A 135 -5.45 -9.87 -13.25
C PRO A 135 -6.59 -9.05 -12.62
N ILE A 136 -7.63 -8.78 -13.41
CA ILE A 136 -8.81 -8.03 -12.95
C ILE A 136 -9.48 -8.69 -11.74
N PRO A 137 -9.62 -10.03 -11.65
CA PRO A 137 -10.17 -10.68 -10.46
C PRO A 137 -9.37 -10.38 -9.19
N THR A 138 -8.04 -10.44 -9.27
CA THR A 138 -7.13 -10.12 -8.16
C THR A 138 -7.29 -8.67 -7.71
N THR A 139 -7.37 -7.73 -8.66
CA THR A 139 -7.58 -6.31 -8.35
C THR A 139 -8.93 -6.09 -7.65
N ARG A 140 -9.99 -6.75 -8.13
CA ARG A 140 -11.33 -6.68 -7.52
C ARG A 140 -11.35 -7.26 -6.11
N GLN A 141 -10.68 -8.40 -5.89
CA GLN A 141 -10.55 -9.01 -4.58
C GLN A 141 -9.85 -8.07 -3.60
N PHE A 142 -8.72 -7.47 -4.01
CA PHE A 142 -8.00 -6.52 -3.17
C PHE A 142 -8.84 -5.28 -2.83
N LEU A 143 -9.51 -4.67 -3.82
CA LEU A 143 -10.40 -3.53 -3.57
C LEU A 143 -11.57 -3.89 -2.66
N SER A 144 -12.11 -5.12 -2.76
CA SER A 144 -13.14 -5.61 -1.87
C SER A 144 -12.67 -5.76 -0.42
N ILE A 145 -11.44 -6.26 -0.21
CA ILE A 145 -10.78 -6.33 1.10
C ILE A 145 -10.59 -4.92 1.66
N LEU A 146 -10.02 -4.01 0.88
CA LEU A 146 -9.77 -2.62 1.28
C LEU A 146 -11.07 -1.94 1.75
N GLN A 147 -12.15 -2.04 0.96
CA GLN A 147 -13.43 -1.45 1.31
C GLN A 147 -14.10 -2.09 2.52
N SER A 148 -13.90 -3.40 2.73
CA SER A 148 -14.62 -4.15 3.78
C SER A 148 -13.91 -4.08 5.13
N HIS A 149 -12.58 -4.07 5.12
CA HIS A 149 -11.74 -4.30 6.30
C HIS A 149 -10.80 -3.13 6.62
N TYR A 150 -10.59 -2.22 5.68
CA TYR A 150 -9.77 -1.01 5.86
C TYR A 150 -10.56 0.27 5.58
N PRO A 151 -11.78 0.44 6.15
CA PRO A 151 -12.57 1.63 5.90
C PRO A 151 -11.90 2.89 6.45
N GLU A 152 -12.00 3.99 5.71
CA GLU A 152 -11.43 5.29 6.10
C GLU A 152 -9.92 5.27 6.36
N GLN A 153 -9.16 4.34 5.76
CA GLN A 153 -7.71 4.23 5.95
C GLN A 153 -6.87 4.91 4.85
N ILE A 154 -7.43 5.18 3.68
CA ILE A 154 -6.71 5.86 2.60
C ILE A 154 -7.16 7.32 2.52
N HIS A 155 -6.22 8.24 2.61
CA HIS A 155 -6.45 9.68 2.48
C HIS A 155 -6.70 10.05 1.01
N ALA A 156 -5.74 9.73 0.15
CA ALA A 156 -5.76 10.02 -1.28
C ALA A 156 -4.93 9.00 -2.07
N VAL A 157 -5.24 8.87 -3.37
CA VAL A 157 -4.47 8.07 -4.31
C VAL A 157 -3.99 8.94 -5.46
N TYR A 158 -2.69 8.92 -5.73
CA TYR A 158 -2.06 9.59 -6.87
C TYR A 158 -1.60 8.55 -7.89
N LEU A 159 -2.00 8.71 -9.15
CA LEU A 159 -1.53 7.90 -10.26
C LEU A 159 -0.63 8.75 -11.16
N VAL A 160 0.67 8.55 -11.02
CA VAL A 160 1.72 9.31 -11.68
C VAL A 160 2.14 8.66 -12.99
N ASN A 161 2.24 9.44 -14.06
CA ASN A 161 2.75 9.04 -15.37
C ASN A 161 2.02 7.82 -15.97
N THR A 162 0.69 7.78 -15.86
CA THR A 162 -0.11 6.68 -16.43
C THR A 162 -0.03 6.66 -17.96
N PRO A 163 0.41 5.56 -18.60
CA PRO A 163 0.45 5.50 -20.07
C PRO A 163 -0.96 5.41 -20.65
N ARG A 164 -1.16 5.84 -21.89
CA ARG A 164 -2.50 5.89 -22.53
C ARG A 164 -3.27 4.56 -22.46
N ILE A 165 -2.56 3.43 -22.57
CA ILE A 165 -3.15 2.09 -22.49
C ILE A 165 -3.75 1.77 -21.11
N PHE A 166 -3.28 2.42 -20.04
CA PHE A 166 -3.83 2.31 -18.68
C PHE A 166 -5.32 2.67 -18.62
N ARG A 167 -5.81 3.56 -19.50
CA ARG A 167 -7.22 3.95 -19.55
C ARG A 167 -8.17 2.75 -19.69
N ILE A 168 -7.75 1.70 -20.41
CA ILE A 168 -8.55 0.47 -20.56
C ILE A 168 -8.67 -0.23 -19.21
N PHE A 169 -7.55 -0.45 -18.53
CA PHE A 169 -7.50 -1.07 -17.21
C PHE A 169 -8.29 -0.25 -16.18
N TRP A 170 -8.09 1.07 -16.13
CA TRP A 170 -8.80 1.97 -15.24
C TRP A 170 -10.32 1.89 -15.41
N ARG A 171 -10.81 1.83 -16.65
CA ARG A 171 -12.26 1.69 -16.92
C ARG A 171 -12.86 0.43 -16.30
N LEU A 172 -12.09 -0.65 -16.20
CA LEU A 172 -12.55 -1.91 -15.60
C LEU A 172 -12.60 -1.86 -14.08
N ILE A 173 -11.68 -1.13 -13.44
CA ILE A 173 -11.53 -1.13 -11.98
C ILE A 173 -12.19 0.07 -11.29
N LYS A 174 -12.37 1.20 -11.99
CA LYS A 174 -12.96 2.45 -11.47
C LYS A 174 -14.26 2.25 -10.68
N PRO A 175 -15.22 1.39 -11.10
CA PRO A 175 -16.47 1.17 -10.34
C PRO A 175 -16.25 0.65 -8.91
N PHE A 176 -15.06 0.10 -8.62
CA PHE A 176 -14.69 -0.47 -7.32
C PHE A 176 -13.76 0.43 -6.52
N VAL A 177 -13.48 1.66 -6.96
CA VAL A 177 -12.64 2.61 -6.23
C VAL A 177 -13.53 3.69 -5.59
N LYS A 178 -13.52 3.76 -4.26
CA LYS A 178 -14.30 4.72 -3.47
C LYS A 178 -13.48 5.89 -2.94
N THR A 179 -12.16 5.77 -2.96
CA THR A 179 -11.22 6.80 -2.52
C THR A 179 -11.00 7.83 -3.62
N PRO A 180 -10.75 9.12 -3.28
CA PRO A 180 -10.32 10.12 -4.26
C PRO A 180 -9.05 9.67 -5.00
N VAL A 181 -9.06 9.81 -6.33
CA VAL A 181 -7.94 9.47 -7.21
C VAL A 181 -7.57 10.68 -8.07
N THR A 182 -6.31 11.07 -8.02
CA THR A 182 -5.73 12.15 -8.81
C THR A 182 -4.77 11.57 -9.84
N PHE A 183 -4.96 11.94 -11.10
CA PHE A 183 -4.03 11.60 -12.18
C PHE A 183 -3.05 12.75 -12.37
N VAL A 184 -1.77 12.41 -12.50
CA VAL A 184 -0.69 13.39 -12.56
C VAL A 184 0.31 12.93 -13.62
N ASN A 185 0.60 13.74 -14.63
CA ASN A 185 1.43 13.31 -15.76
C ASN A 185 2.50 14.35 -16.08
N GLY A 186 3.76 13.91 -16.03
CA GLY A 186 4.92 14.73 -16.31
C GLY A 186 5.36 15.60 -15.12
N PRO A 187 6.57 16.19 -15.18
CA PRO A 187 7.19 16.86 -14.05
C PRO A 187 6.40 18.05 -13.51
N THR A 188 5.78 18.85 -14.39
CA THR A 188 5.02 20.04 -13.99
C THR A 188 3.77 19.67 -13.18
N GLU A 189 2.95 18.75 -13.68
CA GLU A 189 1.77 18.30 -12.93
C GLU A 189 2.18 17.61 -11.61
N CYS A 190 3.30 16.87 -11.60
CA CYS A 190 3.84 16.26 -10.37
C CYS A 190 4.19 17.33 -9.34
N GLN A 191 4.91 18.36 -9.74
CA GLN A 191 5.26 19.45 -8.85
C GLN A 191 4.00 20.17 -8.32
N GLU A 192 3.06 20.55 -9.19
CA GLU A 192 1.82 21.21 -8.77
C GLU A 192 0.99 20.36 -7.79
N ALA A 193 0.97 19.05 -7.98
CA ALA A 193 0.20 18.13 -7.16
C ALA A 193 0.85 17.81 -5.81
N PHE A 194 2.18 17.65 -5.77
CA PHE A 194 2.90 17.20 -4.57
C PHE A 194 3.54 18.34 -3.78
N GLU A 195 3.96 19.44 -4.40
CA GLU A 195 4.66 20.54 -3.71
C GLU A 195 3.86 21.11 -2.53
N PRO A 196 2.53 21.29 -2.62
CA PRO A 196 1.73 21.77 -1.48
C PRO A 196 1.62 20.76 -0.33
N ILE A 197 1.77 19.46 -0.60
CA ILE A 197 1.43 18.40 0.36
C ILE A 197 2.63 17.56 0.83
N VAL A 198 3.74 17.49 0.11
CA VAL A 198 4.95 16.73 0.50
C VAL A 198 6.17 17.66 0.58
N ASP A 199 6.97 17.55 1.66
CA ASP A 199 8.26 18.22 1.80
C ASP A 199 9.32 17.53 0.92
N VAL A 200 10.23 18.28 0.28
CA VAL A 200 11.27 17.70 -0.61
C VAL A 200 12.13 16.64 0.09
N ARG A 201 12.33 16.72 1.41
CA ARG A 201 13.05 15.73 2.21
C ARG A 201 12.28 14.42 2.38
N GLN A 202 10.97 14.46 2.17
CA GLN A 202 10.05 13.33 2.28
C GLN A 202 9.56 12.83 0.91
N ALA A 203 9.86 13.57 -0.16
CA ALA A 203 9.43 13.27 -1.51
C ALA A 203 10.40 12.30 -2.19
N GLN A 204 9.85 11.50 -3.10
CA GLN A 204 10.61 10.69 -4.05
C GLN A 204 10.79 11.42 -5.39
N PRO A 205 11.78 11.03 -6.21
CA PRO A 205 12.11 11.71 -7.47
C PRO A 205 10.97 11.84 -8.48
N PHE A 206 9.98 10.93 -8.46
CA PHE A 206 8.83 11.05 -9.36
C PHE A 206 7.78 12.07 -8.87
N MET A 207 7.87 12.52 -7.61
CA MET A 207 6.95 13.47 -7.01
C MET A 207 7.42 14.91 -7.21
N LEU A 208 8.69 15.19 -6.88
CA LEU A 208 9.29 16.53 -6.91
C LEU A 208 10.70 16.48 -7.53
N PRO A 209 11.12 17.52 -8.28
CA PRO A 209 12.45 17.55 -8.91
C PRO A 209 13.61 17.54 -7.91
N ASP A 210 13.46 18.23 -6.77
CA ASP A 210 14.49 18.34 -5.72
C ASP A 210 14.27 17.32 -4.57
N ALA A 211 13.55 16.24 -4.86
CA ALA A 211 13.27 15.17 -3.91
C ALA A 211 14.55 14.52 -3.36
N GLN A 212 14.61 14.30 -2.04
CA GLN A 212 15.80 13.76 -1.37
C GLN A 212 15.69 12.25 -1.08
N LEU A 213 14.52 11.64 -1.23
CA LEU A 213 14.32 10.19 -1.06
C LEU A 213 14.52 9.42 -2.37
N GLY A 214 15.68 9.63 -3.02
CA GLY A 214 16.00 9.08 -4.34
C GLY A 214 16.85 7.80 -4.34
N THR A 215 17.40 7.40 -3.19
CA THR A 215 18.25 6.20 -3.11
C THR A 215 17.43 4.93 -3.41
N PRO A 216 18.00 3.94 -4.11
CA PRO A 216 17.35 2.63 -4.22
C PRO A 216 17.04 2.05 -2.85
N ILE A 217 15.90 1.37 -2.74
CA ILE A 217 15.51 0.72 -1.49
C ILE A 217 16.20 -0.63 -1.42
N ASP A 218 16.97 -0.83 -0.35
CA ASP A 218 17.45 -2.14 0.04
C ASP A 218 16.28 -2.89 0.70
N ILE A 219 15.65 -3.80 -0.06
CA ILE A 219 14.47 -4.52 0.39
C ILE A 219 14.80 -5.47 1.54
N ASP A 220 15.99 -6.08 1.54
CA ASP A 220 16.37 -6.99 2.63
C ASP A 220 16.53 -6.20 3.94
N CYS A 221 17.19 -5.04 3.88
CA CYS A 221 17.25 -4.10 5.00
C CYS A 221 15.85 -3.61 5.43
N TYR A 222 15.02 -3.19 4.47
CA TYR A 222 13.65 -2.72 4.74
C TYR A 222 12.80 -3.76 5.48
N LEU A 223 12.91 -5.03 5.10
CA LEU A 223 12.13 -6.10 5.71
C LEU A 223 12.68 -6.53 7.07
N THR A 224 14.01 -6.61 7.23
CA THR A 224 14.62 -7.29 8.39
C THR A 224 15.25 -6.35 9.42
N GLN A 225 15.56 -5.11 9.06
CA GLN A 225 16.28 -4.17 9.93
C GLN A 225 15.48 -2.91 10.25
N ILE A 226 14.58 -2.49 9.35
CA ILE A 226 13.70 -1.36 9.60
C ILE A 226 12.46 -1.84 10.36
N PRO A 227 12.16 -1.29 11.55
CA PRO A 227 10.97 -1.65 12.31
C PRO A 227 9.69 -1.55 11.48
N PHE A 228 8.73 -2.43 11.74
CA PHE A 228 7.48 -2.49 10.97
C PHE A 228 6.70 -1.16 11.01
N ASN A 229 6.75 -0.44 12.13
CA ASN A 229 6.12 0.86 12.30
C ASN A 229 7.01 2.05 11.89
N GLN A 230 8.02 1.84 11.04
CA GLN A 230 8.86 2.91 10.50
C GLN A 230 8.91 2.87 8.98
N ALA A 231 8.78 4.05 8.37
CA ALA A 231 8.98 4.24 6.94
C ALA A 231 10.48 4.19 6.62
N TYR A 232 10.82 3.69 5.43
CA TYR A 232 12.19 3.72 4.93
C TYR A 232 12.57 5.17 4.62
N ILE A 233 13.73 5.64 5.08
CA ILE A 233 14.24 7.00 4.82
C ILE A 233 15.42 6.88 3.86
#